data_AF-A0A7Z0PW20-F1
#
_entry.id   AF-A0A7Z0PW20-F1
#
_cell.length_a   1.000
_cell.length_b   1.000
_cell.length_c   1.000
_cell.angle_alpha   90.00
_cell.angle_beta   90.00
_cell.angle_gamma   90.00
#
_symmetry.space_group_name_H-M   'P 1'
#
loop_
_entity.id
_entity.type
_entity.pdbx_description
1 polymer ?
#
loop_
_entity_poly.entity_id
_entity_poly.type
_entity_poly.pdbx_seq_one_letter_code
_entity_poly.pdbx_strand_id
1 'polypeptide(L)'
;MTGEPEFSAGSARGTLPAHVDGPGGRRAVTLAVHDGGVVLTDGGERRAYQWSEVAHVWHANDMDGEAADGVVITKWLHELLLEFTDGTVVGSLLADPPVVTPEPAFRTGRLSSSPPSGIAPLMQRVTAPVTELHLARAKATLAAGGQVNFGPLTATAEGLHHDGKMIPWRTITSCRYSVVIFSEDEEELGAMLRMEYEADGGAYGFPFAWLRIPALDVPDLDVLVRLAEEDRT
;
A
#
# COMPACT_ATOMS: atom_id res chain seq x y z
N MET A 1 28.57 -3.55 16.18
CA MET A 1 28.66 -4.98 15.80
C MET A 1 27.53 -5.24 14.84
N THR A 2 27.81 -5.43 13.56
CA THR A 2 26.79 -5.72 12.53
C THR A 2 27.13 -7.08 11.95
N GLY A 3 26.69 -8.14 12.63
CA GLY A 3 26.53 -9.44 11.99
C GLY A 3 25.28 -9.38 11.11
N GLU A 4 25.30 -10.06 9.96
CA GLU A 4 24.09 -10.19 9.15
C GLU A 4 22.96 -10.80 9.98
N PRO A 5 21.70 -10.35 9.80
CA PRO A 5 20.57 -10.94 10.50
C PRO A 5 20.44 -12.43 10.14
N GLU A 6 20.60 -13.30 11.14
CA GLU A 6 20.46 -14.74 10.97
C GLU A 6 18.99 -15.16 11.06
N PHE A 7 18.38 -15.46 9.90
CA PHE A 7 17.08 -16.13 9.83
C PHE A 7 17.28 -17.63 9.58
N SER A 8 16.70 -18.49 10.42
CA SER A 8 16.76 -19.94 10.21
C SER A 8 15.84 -20.36 9.06
N ALA A 9 16.29 -21.30 8.21
CA ALA A 9 15.52 -21.76 7.05
C ALA A 9 14.13 -22.34 7.42
N GLY A 10 13.97 -22.88 8.64
CA GLY A 10 12.70 -23.42 9.14
C GLY A 10 11.75 -22.37 9.77
N SER A 11 12.17 -21.11 9.86
CA SER A 11 11.35 -20.03 10.43
C SER A 11 10.53 -19.25 9.41
N ALA A 12 10.67 -19.58 8.12
CA ALA A 12 9.92 -18.92 7.05
C ALA A 12 8.41 -19.15 7.23
N ARG A 13 7.63 -18.07 7.14
CA ARG A 13 6.16 -18.07 7.18
C ARG A 13 5.54 -18.16 5.79
N GLY A 14 6.35 -17.99 4.75
CA GLY A 14 5.95 -18.12 3.35
C GLY A 14 7.06 -17.64 2.42
N THR A 15 6.88 -17.87 1.12
CA THR A 15 7.79 -17.40 0.08
C THR A 15 7.00 -16.74 -1.04
N LEU A 16 7.54 -15.66 -1.60
CA LEU A 16 6.94 -14.88 -2.68
C LEU A 16 7.92 -14.87 -3.86
N PRO A 17 7.49 -15.18 -5.10
CA PRO A 17 8.25 -14.80 -6.27
C PRO A 17 8.27 -13.28 -6.39
N ALA A 18 9.44 -12.72 -6.66
CA ALA A 18 9.62 -11.27 -6.72
C ALA A 18 10.64 -10.92 -7.81
N HIS A 19 10.91 -9.63 -7.97
CA HIS A 19 11.94 -9.12 -8.86
C HIS A 19 12.69 -7.95 -8.22
N VAL A 20 13.96 -7.80 -8.60
CA VAL A 20 14.77 -6.62 -8.32
C VAL A 20 15.06 -5.93 -9.64
N ASP A 21 14.80 -4.62 -9.69
CA ASP A 21 15.20 -3.78 -10.80
C ASP A 21 16.58 -3.17 -10.50
N GLY A 22 17.51 -3.28 -11.44
CA GLY A 22 18.88 -2.78 -11.27
C GLY A 22 19.54 -2.46 -12.61
N PRO A 23 20.82 -2.03 -12.61
CA PRO A 23 21.53 -1.61 -13.82
C PRO A 23 21.59 -2.68 -14.93
N GLY A 24 21.52 -3.97 -14.55
CA GLY A 24 21.46 -5.11 -15.47
C GLY A 24 20.05 -5.46 -15.96
N GLY A 25 19.04 -4.66 -15.64
CA GLY A 25 17.64 -4.95 -15.90
C GLY A 25 16.95 -5.73 -14.77
N ARG A 26 15.69 -6.07 -15.00
CA ARG A 26 14.84 -6.82 -14.06
C ARG A 26 15.33 -8.24 -13.87
N ARG A 27 15.54 -8.67 -12.62
CA ARG A 27 15.98 -10.03 -12.27
C ARG A 27 14.99 -10.68 -11.32
N ALA A 28 14.65 -11.94 -11.59
CA ALA A 28 13.75 -12.72 -10.75
C ALA A 28 14.46 -13.15 -9.46
N VAL A 29 13.78 -13.00 -8.33
CA VAL A 29 14.28 -13.33 -7.00
C VAL A 29 13.19 -14.05 -6.21
N THR A 30 13.58 -14.69 -5.11
CA THR A 30 12.64 -15.24 -4.13
C THR A 30 12.75 -14.46 -2.82
N LEU A 31 11.62 -14.01 -2.29
CA LEU A 31 11.52 -13.44 -0.95
C LEU A 31 10.97 -14.50 0.01
N ALA A 32 11.77 -14.93 0.97
CA ALA A 32 11.28 -15.70 2.12
C ALA A 32 10.90 -14.75 3.26
N VAL A 33 9.66 -14.82 3.72
CA VAL A 33 9.12 -13.94 4.76
C VAL A 33 9.28 -14.60 6.13
N HIS A 34 9.84 -13.86 7.09
CA HIS A 34 10.06 -14.28 8.47
C HIS A 34 9.39 -13.27 9.42
N ASP A 35 9.20 -13.65 10.69
CA ASP A 35 8.56 -12.76 11.65
C ASP A 35 9.34 -11.44 11.87
N GLY A 36 10.67 -11.48 11.74
CA GLY A 36 11.56 -10.32 11.94
C GLY A 36 12.09 -9.65 10.67
N GLY A 37 11.75 -10.14 9.48
CA GLY A 37 12.28 -9.61 8.23
C GLY A 37 12.08 -10.53 7.03
N VAL A 38 12.88 -10.32 6.00
CA VAL A 38 12.88 -11.13 4.77
C VAL A 38 14.27 -11.60 4.41
N VAL A 39 14.33 -12.74 3.71
CA VAL A 39 15.53 -13.19 3.00
C VAL A 39 15.26 -13.13 1.50
N LEU A 40 16.01 -12.28 0.81
CA LEU A 40 16.07 -12.18 -0.64
C LEU A 40 17.07 -13.22 -1.18
N THR A 41 16.64 -14.01 -2.16
CA THR A 41 17.50 -15.00 -2.85
C THR A 41 17.52 -14.76 -4.36
N ASP A 42 18.72 -14.59 -4.92
CA ASP A 42 18.97 -14.33 -6.35
C ASP A 42 20.03 -15.30 -6.88
N GLY A 43 19.63 -16.30 -7.67
CA GLY A 43 20.54 -17.25 -8.32
C GLY A 43 21.50 -18.05 -7.41
N GLY A 44 21.42 -17.90 -6.09
CA GLY A 44 22.31 -18.48 -5.08
C GLY A 44 22.84 -17.47 -4.05
N GLU A 45 22.85 -16.17 -4.37
CA GLU A 45 23.13 -15.12 -3.39
C GLU A 45 21.95 -14.96 -2.45
N ARG A 46 22.24 -14.77 -1.15
CA ARG A 46 21.23 -14.52 -0.13
C ARG A 46 21.54 -13.22 0.59
N ARG A 47 20.53 -12.38 0.76
CA ARG A 47 20.60 -11.16 1.56
C ARG A 47 19.44 -11.15 2.54
N ALA A 48 19.72 -10.82 3.78
CA ALA A 48 18.73 -10.78 4.83
C ALA A 48 18.48 -9.32 5.24
N TYR A 49 17.22 -8.93 5.31
CA TYR A 49 16.79 -7.59 5.72
C TYR A 49 15.83 -7.73 6.90
N GLN A 50 16.06 -6.97 7.96
CA GLN A 50 15.10 -6.78 9.04
C GLN A 50 13.99 -5.83 8.60
N TRP A 51 12.81 -5.91 9.23
CA TRP A 51 11.73 -4.94 8.97
C TRP A 51 12.14 -3.50 9.26
N SER A 52 13.05 -3.29 10.21
CA SER A 52 13.62 -1.98 10.53
C SER A 52 14.46 -1.36 9.41
N GLU A 53 14.93 -2.19 8.47
CA GLU A 53 15.75 -1.81 7.31
C GLU A 53 14.91 -1.54 6.06
N VAL A 54 13.59 -1.72 6.12
CA VAL A 54 12.67 -1.21 5.10
C VAL A 54 12.60 0.31 5.25
N ALA A 55 12.88 1.03 4.16
CA ALA A 55 12.75 2.47 4.07
C ALA A 55 11.31 2.86 3.72
N HIS A 56 10.71 2.17 2.74
CA HIS A 56 9.35 2.40 2.29
C HIS A 56 8.68 1.08 1.85
N VAL A 57 7.36 1.01 2.05
CA VAL A 57 6.52 -0.05 1.49
C VAL A 57 5.39 0.55 0.65
N TRP A 58 5.16 -0.02 -0.53
CA TRP A 58 3.96 0.24 -1.32
C TRP A 58 3.18 -1.04 -1.49
N HIS A 59 1.86 -0.94 -1.48
CA HIS A 59 1.01 -2.05 -1.83
C HIS A 59 -0.26 -1.58 -2.53
N ALA A 60 -0.75 -2.41 -3.43
CA ALA A 60 -1.99 -2.20 -4.15
C ALA A 60 -2.65 -3.54 -4.47
N ASN A 61 -3.97 -3.57 -4.37
CA ASN A 61 -4.80 -4.66 -4.85
C ASN A 61 -5.50 -4.19 -6.12
N ASP A 62 -5.10 -4.74 -7.25
CA ASP A 62 -5.67 -4.44 -8.55
C ASP A 62 -6.48 -5.65 -9.07
N MET A 63 -7.03 -5.54 -10.27
CA MET A 63 -7.85 -6.57 -10.89
C MET A 63 -7.46 -6.76 -12.36
N ASP A 64 -7.47 -8.00 -12.81
CA ASP A 64 -7.28 -8.36 -14.22
C ASP A 64 -8.61 -8.92 -14.77
N GLY A 65 -9.09 -8.42 -15.91
CA GLY A 65 -10.36 -8.84 -16.51
C GLY A 65 -10.77 -8.03 -17.75
N GLU A 66 -11.67 -8.59 -18.56
CA GLU A 66 -12.20 -7.93 -19.76
C GLU A 66 -13.57 -7.29 -19.49
N ALA A 67 -13.77 -6.09 -20.05
CA ALA A 67 -14.99 -5.28 -19.93
C ALA A 67 -15.82 -5.26 -21.23
N ALA A 68 -15.94 -6.39 -21.93
CA ALA A 68 -16.88 -6.54 -23.04
C ALA A 68 -18.14 -7.27 -22.56
N ASP A 69 -19.30 -6.60 -22.62
CA ASP A 69 -20.65 -7.12 -22.29
C ASP A 69 -20.94 -7.50 -20.82
N GLY A 70 -20.08 -7.09 -19.90
CA GLY A 70 -20.23 -7.27 -18.46
C GLY A 70 -18.87 -7.54 -17.84
N VAL A 71 -18.45 -6.71 -16.90
CA VAL A 71 -17.10 -6.81 -16.33
C VAL A 71 -16.94 -8.15 -15.61
N VAL A 72 -16.07 -9.01 -16.14
CA VAL A 72 -15.67 -10.26 -15.51
C VAL A 72 -14.28 -10.07 -14.92
N ILE A 73 -14.19 -9.99 -13.60
CA ILE A 73 -12.91 -10.03 -12.89
C ILE A 73 -12.37 -11.46 -12.99
N THR A 74 -11.25 -11.62 -13.68
CA THR A 74 -10.60 -12.92 -13.88
C THR A 74 -9.50 -13.19 -12.86
N LYS A 75 -8.89 -12.17 -12.25
CA LYS A 75 -7.93 -12.32 -11.14
C LYS A 75 -7.93 -11.09 -10.23
N TRP A 76 -7.61 -11.32 -8.97
CA TRP A 76 -7.16 -10.25 -8.06
C TRP A 76 -5.64 -10.20 -8.10
N LEU A 77 -5.10 -9.02 -8.36
CA LEU A 77 -3.67 -8.77 -8.38
C LEU A 77 -3.26 -8.13 -7.06
N HIS A 78 -2.20 -8.64 -6.45
CA HIS A 78 -1.60 -8.10 -5.23
C HIS A 78 -0.19 -7.65 -5.55
N GLU A 79 0.00 -6.34 -5.58
CA GLU A 79 1.29 -5.71 -5.80
C GLU A 79 1.89 -5.26 -4.46
N LEU A 80 3.18 -5.55 -4.29
CA LEU A 80 3.99 -5.18 -3.14
C LEU A 80 5.33 -4.68 -3.64
N LEU A 81 5.74 -3.49 -3.20
CA LEU A 81 7.07 -2.94 -3.41
C LEU A 81 7.71 -2.66 -2.05
N LEU A 82 8.95 -3.09 -1.88
CA LEU A 82 9.77 -2.81 -0.71
C LEU A 82 11.03 -2.08 -1.17
N GLU A 83 11.28 -0.91 -0.61
CA GLU A 83 12.57 -0.24 -0.68
C GLU A 83 13.30 -0.44 0.64
N PHE A 84 14.55 -0.89 0.59
CA PHE A 84 15.42 -1.02 1.76
C PHE A 84 16.34 0.18 1.88
N THR A 85 16.83 0.41 3.10
CA THR A 85 17.74 1.53 3.43
C THR A 85 19.08 1.53 2.68
N ASP A 86 19.48 0.39 2.08
CA ASP A 86 20.63 0.29 1.19
C ASP A 86 20.33 0.69 -0.27
N GLY A 87 19.09 1.12 -0.55
CA GLY A 87 18.59 1.46 -1.88
C GLY A 87 18.13 0.27 -2.71
N THR A 88 18.13 -0.95 -2.16
CA THR A 88 17.59 -2.12 -2.85
C THR A 88 16.07 -2.01 -2.94
N VAL A 89 15.53 -2.19 -4.14
CA VAL A 89 14.08 -2.21 -4.36
C VAL A 89 13.65 -3.60 -4.84
N VAL A 90 12.67 -4.18 -4.17
CA VAL A 90 12.10 -5.49 -4.51
C VAL A 90 10.60 -5.35 -4.75
N GLY A 91 10.16 -5.75 -5.94
CA GLY A 91 8.74 -5.79 -6.32
C GLY A 91 8.21 -7.22 -6.39
N SER A 92 6.96 -7.43 -6.01
CA SER A 92 6.23 -8.69 -6.15
C SER A 92 4.83 -8.42 -6.66
N LEU A 93 4.44 -9.11 -7.73
CA LEU A 93 3.08 -9.08 -8.26
C LEU A 93 2.54 -10.50 -8.24
N LEU A 94 1.56 -10.74 -7.36
CA LEU A 94 0.91 -12.04 -7.23
C LEU A 94 -0.54 -11.95 -7.68
N ALA A 95 -1.09 -13.09 -8.08
CA ALA A 95 -2.48 -13.16 -8.51
C ALA A 95 -3.22 -14.25 -7.73
N ASP A 96 -4.34 -13.90 -7.11
CA ASP A 96 -5.31 -14.89 -6.66
C ASP A 96 -6.32 -15.13 -7.79
N PRO A 97 -6.61 -16.41 -8.13
CA PRO A 97 -7.67 -16.74 -9.08
C PRO A 97 -9.01 -16.22 -8.53
N PRO A 98 -9.99 -15.94 -9.40
CA PRO A 98 -11.19 -15.26 -8.97
C PRO A 98 -11.99 -16.20 -8.05
N VAL A 99 -12.32 -15.73 -6.85
CA VAL A 99 -13.46 -16.25 -6.11
C VAL A 99 -14.68 -15.65 -6.79
N VAL A 100 -15.32 -16.46 -7.66
CA VAL A 100 -16.47 -16.14 -8.51
C VAL A 100 -17.24 -14.92 -8.02
N THR A 101 -17.12 -13.79 -8.71
CA THR A 101 -17.92 -12.60 -8.43
C THR A 101 -19.21 -12.70 -9.23
N PRO A 102 -20.39 -12.88 -8.61
CA PRO A 102 -21.64 -12.87 -9.34
C PRO A 102 -21.87 -11.48 -9.95
N GLU A 103 -22.27 -11.41 -11.22
CA GLU A 103 -22.63 -10.19 -11.96
C GLU A 103 -23.46 -9.15 -11.16
N PRO A 104 -24.42 -9.53 -10.29
CA PRO A 104 -25.17 -8.56 -9.47
C PRO A 104 -24.35 -7.85 -8.38
N ALA A 105 -23.33 -8.51 -7.80
CA ALA A 105 -22.47 -7.90 -6.79
C ALA A 105 -21.53 -6.85 -7.41
N PHE A 106 -21.11 -7.09 -8.65
CA PHE A 106 -20.34 -6.13 -9.44
C PHE A 106 -21.20 -4.90 -9.82
N ARG A 107 -22.40 -5.12 -10.39
CA ARG A 107 -23.31 -4.03 -10.82
C ARG A 107 -23.76 -3.09 -9.71
N THR A 108 -23.73 -3.54 -8.46
CA THR A 108 -24.11 -2.69 -7.30
C THR A 108 -22.93 -1.92 -6.72
N GLY A 109 -21.70 -2.11 -7.23
CA GLY A 109 -20.48 -1.51 -6.69
C GLY A 109 -20.12 -2.02 -5.29
N ARG A 110 -20.73 -3.11 -4.83
CA ARG A 110 -20.60 -3.66 -3.47
C ARG A 110 -19.69 -4.88 -3.43
N LEU A 111 -18.52 -4.80 -4.03
CA LEU A 111 -17.47 -5.77 -3.75
C LEU A 111 -16.88 -5.50 -2.37
N SER A 112 -16.59 -6.56 -1.62
CA SER A 112 -15.78 -6.45 -0.42
C SER A 112 -14.43 -5.86 -0.81
N SER A 113 -13.93 -4.86 -0.06
CA SER A 113 -12.55 -4.38 -0.18
C SER A 113 -11.52 -5.45 0.22
N SER A 114 -11.98 -6.57 0.76
CA SER A 114 -11.19 -7.75 1.15
C SER A 114 -11.81 -9.01 0.54
N PRO A 115 -11.53 -9.33 -0.74
CA PRO A 115 -11.92 -10.61 -1.34
C PRO A 115 -11.20 -11.76 -0.60
N PRO A 116 -11.77 -12.98 -0.55
CA PRO A 116 -11.05 -14.13 0.00
C PRO A 116 -9.78 -14.37 -0.81
N SER A 117 -8.64 -14.33 -0.13
CA SER A 117 -7.32 -14.31 -0.77
C SER A 117 -6.38 -15.26 -0.01
N GLY A 118 -5.69 -16.13 -0.77
CA GLY A 118 -4.63 -16.98 -0.22
C GLY A 118 -3.34 -16.19 -0.01
N ILE A 119 -3.18 -15.08 -0.73
CA ILE A 119 -1.99 -14.22 -0.73
C ILE A 119 -2.04 -13.16 0.38
N ALA A 120 -3.22 -12.59 0.66
CA ALA A 120 -3.40 -11.47 1.59
C ALA A 120 -2.83 -11.73 2.99
N PRO A 121 -2.97 -12.93 3.61
CA PRO A 121 -2.35 -13.19 4.90
C PRO A 121 -0.82 -13.10 4.87
N LEU A 122 -0.19 -13.45 3.75
CA LEU A 122 1.26 -13.35 3.58
C LEU A 122 1.69 -11.89 3.34
N MET A 123 0.91 -11.12 2.56
CA MET A 123 1.14 -9.68 2.39
C MET A 123 1.03 -8.93 3.72
N GLN A 124 0.03 -9.24 4.54
CA GLN A 124 -0.12 -8.65 5.87
C GLN A 124 1.05 -8.96 6.80
N ARG A 125 1.69 -10.13 6.67
CA ARG A 125 2.91 -10.46 7.43
C ARG A 125 4.11 -9.61 7.04
N VAL A 126 4.08 -9.00 5.86
CA VAL A 126 5.09 -8.03 5.41
C VAL A 126 4.66 -6.61 5.81
N THR A 127 3.46 -6.19 5.44
CA THR A 127 3.04 -4.78 5.59
C THR A 127 2.81 -4.39 7.04
N ALA A 128 2.14 -5.23 7.85
CA ALA A 128 1.81 -4.89 9.23
C ALA A 128 3.03 -4.51 10.11
N PRO A 129 4.11 -5.33 10.20
CA PRO A 129 5.24 -4.96 11.04
C PRO A 129 5.97 -3.70 10.55
N VAL A 130 6.05 -3.48 9.23
CA VAL A 130 6.64 -2.26 8.65
C VAL A 130 5.78 -1.05 9.01
N THR A 131 4.46 -1.14 8.84
CA THR A 131 3.50 -0.08 9.19
C THR A 131 3.59 0.30 10.67
N GLU A 132 3.68 -0.64 11.61
CA GLU A 132 3.83 -0.30 13.04
C GLU A 132 5.13 0.45 13.32
N LEU A 133 6.24 0.00 12.74
CA LEU A 133 7.55 0.66 12.89
C LEU A 133 7.53 2.07 12.29
N HIS A 134 6.98 2.22 11.09
CA HIS A 134 6.94 3.48 10.37
C HIS A 134 5.94 4.46 11.00
N LEU A 135 4.82 3.97 11.53
CA LEU A 135 3.87 4.81 12.28
C LEU A 135 4.51 5.36 13.56
N ALA A 136 5.21 4.54 14.33
CA ALA A 136 5.90 5.01 15.53
C ALA A 136 6.94 6.09 15.20
N ARG A 137 7.72 5.90 14.12
CA ARG A 137 8.68 6.89 13.61
C ARG A 137 7.98 8.17 13.14
N ALA A 138 6.91 8.05 12.36
CA ALA A 138 6.16 9.18 11.83
C ALA A 138 5.60 10.05 12.97
N LYS A 139 4.95 9.44 13.97
CA LYS A 139 4.45 10.14 15.16
C LYS A 139 5.56 10.88 15.90
N ALA A 140 6.69 10.23 16.13
CA ALA A 140 7.83 10.86 16.80
C ALA A 140 8.35 12.07 16.01
N THR A 141 8.46 11.95 14.69
CA THR A 141 8.86 13.04 13.80
C THR A 141 7.89 14.21 13.86
N LEU A 142 6.59 13.95 13.76
CA LEU A 142 5.55 15.00 13.80
C LEU A 142 5.50 15.69 15.17
N ALA A 143 5.62 14.93 16.27
CA ALA A 143 5.68 15.48 17.63
C ALA A 143 6.91 16.37 17.87
N ALA A 144 8.02 16.09 17.17
CA ALA A 144 9.22 16.93 17.17
C ALA A 144 9.12 18.17 16.27
N GLY A 145 7.98 18.40 15.62
CA GLY A 145 7.77 19.50 14.66
C GLY A 145 8.37 19.23 13.28
N GLY A 146 8.75 17.98 12.99
CA GLY A 146 9.23 17.54 11.69
C GLY A 146 8.10 17.31 10.69
N GLN A 147 8.48 16.81 9.52
CA GLN A 147 7.57 16.46 8.42
C GLN A 147 7.81 15.03 7.96
N VAL A 148 6.77 14.37 7.44
CA VAL A 148 6.85 13.00 6.92
C VAL A 148 6.31 12.99 5.49
N ASN A 149 7.10 12.44 4.56
CA ASN A 149 6.72 12.37 3.15
C ASN A 149 6.08 11.02 2.83
N PHE A 150 4.97 11.07 2.13
CA PHE A 150 4.20 9.94 1.61
C PHE A 150 3.99 10.12 0.10
N GLY A 151 5.10 10.30 -0.63
CA GLY A 151 5.09 10.56 -2.08
C GLY A 151 4.55 11.96 -2.40
N PRO A 152 3.40 12.10 -3.08
CA PRO A 152 2.78 13.40 -3.39
C PRO A 152 2.25 14.14 -2.14
N LEU A 153 2.23 13.47 -0.98
CA LEU A 153 1.73 14.01 0.27
C LEU A 153 2.84 14.29 1.28
N THR A 154 2.74 15.41 1.98
CA THR A 154 3.63 15.72 3.12
C THR A 154 2.80 15.98 4.38
N ALA A 155 2.99 15.14 5.39
CA ALA A 155 2.39 15.29 6.71
C ALA A 155 3.20 16.25 7.60
N THR A 156 2.47 17.07 8.34
CA THR A 156 2.96 17.99 9.37
C THR A 156 2.08 17.86 10.61
N ALA A 157 2.44 18.49 11.73
CA ALA A 157 1.59 18.48 12.93
C ALA A 157 0.20 19.12 12.70
N GLU A 158 0.06 20.00 11.70
CA GLU A 158 -1.18 20.75 11.45
C GLU A 158 -2.11 20.04 10.46
N GLY A 159 -1.56 19.24 9.56
CA GLY A 159 -2.29 18.61 8.47
C GLY A 159 -1.40 18.02 7.39
N LEU A 160 -2.06 17.67 6.29
CA LEU A 160 -1.43 17.16 5.06
C LEU A 160 -1.30 18.26 4.02
N HIS A 161 -0.16 18.29 3.35
CA HIS A 161 0.07 19.12 2.18
C HIS A 161 -0.01 18.27 0.91
N HIS A 162 -0.73 18.77 -0.09
CA HIS A 162 -0.85 18.19 -1.43
C HIS A 162 -0.94 19.34 -2.45
N ASP A 163 -0.09 19.36 -3.48
CA ASP A 163 -0.10 20.38 -4.53
C ASP A 163 -0.15 21.84 -4.01
N GLY A 164 0.59 22.13 -2.94
CA GLY A 164 0.63 23.45 -2.31
C GLY A 164 -0.60 23.82 -1.49
N LYS A 165 -1.60 22.93 -1.37
CA LYS A 165 -2.76 23.08 -0.49
C LYS A 165 -2.53 22.34 0.83
N MET A 166 -2.85 22.99 1.94
CA MET A 166 -2.87 22.38 3.26
C MET A 166 -4.30 21.90 3.59
N ILE A 167 -4.41 20.65 4.02
CA ILE A 167 -5.62 19.95 4.46
C ILE A 167 -5.46 19.68 5.96
N PRO A 168 -6.12 20.45 6.85
CA PRO A 168 -5.98 20.25 8.29
C PRO A 168 -6.48 18.86 8.71
N TRP A 169 -5.78 18.19 9.62
CA TRP A 169 -6.16 16.85 10.09
C TRP A 169 -7.63 16.77 10.53
N ARG A 170 -8.05 17.75 11.34
CA ARG A 170 -9.43 17.87 11.87
C ARG A 170 -10.52 17.98 10.81
N THR A 171 -10.19 18.35 9.57
CA THR A 171 -11.15 18.47 8.48
C THR A 171 -11.33 17.16 7.72
N ILE A 172 -10.42 16.19 7.89
CA ILE A 172 -10.48 14.91 7.21
C ILE A 172 -11.57 14.06 7.86
N THR A 173 -12.67 13.87 7.12
CA THR A 173 -13.82 13.07 7.58
C THR A 173 -13.63 11.60 7.29
N SER A 174 -12.86 11.27 6.24
CA SER A 174 -12.49 9.91 5.87
C SER A 174 -11.15 9.88 5.14
N CYS A 175 -10.28 8.95 5.52
CA CYS A 175 -9.08 8.60 4.77
C CYS A 175 -8.99 7.07 4.74
N ARG A 176 -8.93 6.47 3.56
CA ARG A 176 -8.95 5.00 3.43
C ARG A 176 -8.32 4.53 2.13
N TYR A 177 -7.71 3.35 2.22
CA TYR A 177 -7.41 2.52 1.06
C TYR A 177 -8.72 1.92 0.50
N SER A 178 -8.91 1.96 -0.82
CA SER A 178 -10.02 1.26 -1.47
C SER A 178 -9.79 1.02 -2.95
N VAL A 179 -10.46 0.02 -3.51
CA VAL A 179 -10.45 -0.24 -4.96
C VAL A 179 -11.67 0.44 -5.60
N VAL A 180 -11.44 1.20 -6.67
CA VAL A 180 -12.48 1.78 -7.52
C VAL A 180 -12.66 0.89 -8.74
N ILE A 181 -13.85 0.31 -8.88
CA ILE A 181 -14.14 -0.74 -9.86
C ILE A 181 -15.09 -0.28 -10.98
N PHE A 182 -15.69 0.89 -10.82
CA PHE A 182 -16.57 1.54 -11.79
C PHE A 182 -16.78 3.00 -11.34
N SER A 183 -16.48 3.98 -12.19
CA SER A 183 -17.03 5.33 -12.09
C SER A 183 -18.02 5.54 -13.24
N GLU A 184 -19.06 6.34 -13.04
CA GLU A 184 -19.98 6.73 -14.13
C GLU A 184 -19.24 7.46 -15.28
N ASP A 185 -18.02 7.94 -15.01
CA ASP A 185 -17.17 8.69 -15.93
C ASP A 185 -16.02 7.84 -16.54
N GLU A 186 -15.94 6.53 -16.28
CA GLU A 186 -14.97 5.55 -16.84
C GLU A 186 -13.45 5.86 -16.70
N GLU A 187 -13.05 7.00 -16.12
CA GLU A 187 -11.66 7.48 -16.19
C GLU A 187 -10.73 6.98 -15.06
N GLU A 188 -11.26 6.46 -13.94
CA GLU A 188 -10.43 6.11 -12.76
C GLU A 188 -10.82 4.72 -12.19
N LEU A 189 -10.03 3.70 -12.55
CA LEU A 189 -10.13 2.34 -12.03
C LEU A 189 -8.85 1.96 -11.28
N GLY A 190 -8.97 1.18 -10.20
CA GLY A 190 -7.83 0.58 -9.50
C GLY A 190 -7.77 0.88 -8.00
N ALA A 191 -6.64 0.51 -7.39
CA ALA A 191 -6.34 0.73 -5.97
C ALA A 191 -5.98 2.19 -5.69
N MET A 192 -6.71 2.84 -4.78
CA MET A 192 -6.56 4.27 -4.50
C MET A 192 -6.48 4.53 -2.99
N LEU A 193 -5.65 5.51 -2.63
CA LEU A 193 -5.89 6.32 -1.44
C LEU A 193 -7.08 7.23 -1.73
N ARG A 194 -8.13 7.15 -0.92
CA ARG A 194 -9.28 8.07 -0.97
C ARG A 194 -9.37 8.86 0.31
N MET A 195 -9.50 10.17 0.16
CA MET A 195 -9.68 11.08 1.27
C MET A 195 -10.85 12.02 0.99
N GLU A 196 -11.65 12.23 2.02
CA GLU A 196 -12.72 13.22 2.08
C GLU A 196 -12.39 14.19 3.21
N TYR A 197 -12.56 15.48 2.95
CA TYR A 197 -12.35 16.51 3.94
C TYR A 197 -13.31 17.69 3.74
N GLU A 198 -13.64 18.36 4.85
CA GLU A 198 -14.47 19.56 4.84
C GLU A 198 -13.76 20.71 4.12
N ALA A 199 -14.48 21.40 3.23
CA ALA A 199 -13.95 22.53 2.47
C ALA A 199 -15.03 23.57 2.16
N ASP A 200 -14.70 24.84 2.35
CA ASP A 200 -15.57 25.95 1.96
C ASP A 200 -15.77 25.96 0.43
N GLY A 201 -17.05 25.94 0.00
CA GLY A 201 -17.40 25.88 -1.42
C GLY A 201 -17.07 24.55 -2.09
N GLY A 202 -17.16 23.45 -1.32
CA GLY A 202 -16.91 22.09 -1.78
C GLY A 202 -17.69 21.65 -3.02
N ALA A 203 -17.40 20.45 -3.51
CA ALA A 203 -17.85 20.02 -4.82
C ALA A 203 -19.34 19.65 -4.86
N TYR A 204 -19.99 19.97 -5.98
CA TYR A 204 -21.41 19.72 -6.26
C TYR A 204 -22.38 20.30 -5.21
N GLY A 205 -22.00 21.39 -4.53
CA GLY A 205 -22.83 22.06 -3.52
C GLY A 205 -22.79 21.41 -2.13
N PHE A 206 -21.95 20.39 -1.94
CA PHE A 206 -21.67 19.82 -0.63
C PHE A 206 -20.44 20.48 0.00
N PRO A 207 -20.37 20.61 1.34
CA PRO A 207 -19.24 21.25 2.03
C PRO A 207 -18.00 20.34 2.13
N PHE A 208 -17.75 19.50 1.12
CA PHE A 208 -16.66 18.53 1.11
C PHE A 208 -15.86 18.62 -0.19
N ALA A 209 -14.58 18.32 -0.07
CA ALA A 209 -13.68 18.06 -1.18
C ALA A 209 -13.15 16.62 -1.06
N TRP A 210 -12.76 16.06 -2.21
CA TRP A 210 -12.18 14.73 -2.29
C TRP A 210 -10.80 14.79 -2.88
N LEU A 211 -9.94 13.89 -2.39
CA LEU A 211 -8.63 13.61 -2.95
C LEU A 211 -8.57 12.11 -3.26
N ARG A 212 -8.08 11.79 -4.46
CA ARG A 212 -7.84 10.44 -4.93
C ARG A 212 -6.42 10.39 -5.48
N ILE A 213 -5.63 9.44 -5.01
CA ILE A 213 -4.25 9.22 -5.46
C ILE A 213 -4.08 7.72 -5.66
N PRO A 214 -3.45 7.26 -6.77
CA PRO A 214 -3.08 5.86 -6.93
C PRO A 214 -2.33 5.34 -5.71
N ALA A 215 -2.69 4.15 -5.21
CA ALA A 215 -2.08 3.62 -3.99
C ALA A 215 -0.56 3.45 -4.11
N LEU A 216 -0.06 3.12 -5.30
CA LEU A 216 1.37 2.95 -5.57
C LEU A 216 2.14 4.28 -5.65
N ASP A 217 1.46 5.43 -5.71
CA ASP A 217 2.13 6.73 -5.62
C ASP A 217 2.36 7.15 -4.15
N VAL A 218 1.70 6.47 -3.20
CA VAL A 218 1.74 6.80 -1.77
C VAL A 218 2.52 5.71 -1.01
N PRO A 219 3.83 5.87 -0.77
CA PRO A 219 4.56 4.97 0.13
C PRO A 219 3.92 5.01 1.51
N ASP A 220 4.03 3.89 2.23
CA ASP A 220 3.60 3.76 3.62
C ASP A 220 2.13 4.17 3.82
N LEU A 221 1.28 3.92 2.82
CA LEU A 221 -0.13 4.35 2.78
C LEU A 221 -0.91 4.04 4.07
N ASP A 222 -0.70 2.84 4.64
CA ASP A 222 -1.39 2.44 5.88
C ASP A 222 -0.98 3.28 7.09
N VAL A 223 0.26 3.81 7.11
CA VAL A 223 0.71 4.75 8.14
C VAL A 223 -0.05 6.05 8.03
N LEU A 224 -0.18 6.59 6.82
CA LEU A 224 -0.92 7.81 6.55
C LEU A 224 -2.41 7.66 6.94
N VAL A 225 -3.04 6.56 6.56
CA VAL A 225 -4.44 6.26 6.92
C VAL A 225 -4.61 6.27 8.44
N ARG A 226 -3.71 5.60 9.18
CA ARG A 226 -3.78 5.55 10.64
C ARG A 226 -3.52 6.89 11.33
N LEU A 227 -2.60 7.71 10.79
CA LEU A 227 -2.40 9.08 11.29
C LEU A 227 -3.70 9.89 11.14
N ALA A 228 -4.33 9.85 9.97
CA ALA A 228 -5.59 10.54 9.73
C ALA A 228 -6.76 10.03 10.61
N GLU A 229 -6.78 8.73 10.93
CA GLU A 229 -7.80 8.16 11.82
C GLU A 229 -7.63 8.58 13.28
N GLU A 230 -6.39 8.65 13.79
CA GLU A 230 -6.11 9.02 15.18
C GLU A 230 -6.34 10.50 15.46
N ASP A 231 -5.98 11.40 14.54
CA ASP A 231 -6.21 12.83 14.71
C ASP A 231 -7.69 13.24 14.58
N ARG A 232 -8.56 12.30 14.20
CA ARG A 232 -10.02 12.48 14.16
C ARG A 232 -10.70 12.19 15.50
N THR A 233 -10.06 11.46 16.40
CA THR A 233 -10.61 11.03 17.71
C THR A 233 -10.17 11.94 18.85
#